data_AF-A0A100ICJ9-F1
#
_entry.id   AF-A0A100ICJ9-F1
#
_cell.length_a   1.000
_cell.length_b   1.000
_cell.length_c   1.000
_cell.angle_alpha   90.00
_cell.angle_beta   90.00
_cell.angle_gamma   90.00
#
_symmetry.space_group_name_H-M   'P 1'
#
loop_
_entity.id
_entity.type
_entity.pdbx_description
1 polymer ?
#
loop_
_entity_poly.entity_id
_entity_poly.type
_entity_poly.pdbx_seq_one_letter_code
_entity_poly.pdbx_strand_id
1 'polypeptide(L)'
;MGYPISLTEVNDEGGNTHPVFVSDLPNYQWNHSVKYWHESESSHGWRFRKFPYHDLLDSKILGSPWTIQHGRMSGQIPEGTSISDLPFKLRNVTFPRMLTLDTKSGTYILLSLQPCSSTKESWHEFTVSTITKDGSIEEHCRSPVDVANQSLPRSLANASYIAPLQHPVSGAVWYKAMRRVGYHFGPAFQPCQQVEARADSGRCRA
;
A
#
# COMPACT_ATOMS: atom_id res chain seq x y z
N MET A 1 -20.33 47.97 20.06
CA MET A 1 -21.37 49.00 20.27
C MET A 1 -22.19 48.56 21.46
N GLY A 2 -21.94 49.11 22.64
CA GLY A 2 -22.77 48.90 23.82
C GLY A 2 -23.74 50.08 23.96
N TYR A 3 -24.98 49.82 24.35
CA TYR A 3 -25.92 50.86 24.77
C TYR A 3 -25.83 50.98 26.30
N PRO A 4 -25.78 52.20 26.87
CA PRO A 4 -25.76 52.35 28.31
C PRO A 4 -27.11 51.89 28.88
N ILE A 5 -27.09 50.85 29.72
CA ILE A 5 -28.25 50.33 30.43
C ILE A 5 -28.00 50.54 31.93
N SER A 6 -28.94 51.21 32.61
CA SER A 6 -28.89 51.43 34.04
C SER A 6 -29.53 50.24 34.77
N LEU A 7 -28.71 49.38 35.37
CA LEU A 7 -29.21 48.19 36.09
C LEU A 7 -30.01 48.54 37.35
N THR A 8 -29.73 49.69 37.96
CA THR A 8 -30.44 50.21 39.14
C THR A 8 -31.91 50.52 38.85
N GLU A 9 -32.23 51.01 37.65
CA GLU A 9 -33.61 51.24 37.23
C GLU A 9 -34.34 49.94 36.86
N VAL A 10 -33.63 48.97 36.28
CA VAL A 10 -34.20 47.67 35.88
C VAL A 10 -34.50 46.79 37.08
N ASN A 11 -33.67 46.86 38.12
CA ASN A 11 -33.80 46.03 39.31
C ASN A 11 -34.69 46.63 40.41
N ASP A 12 -35.18 47.87 40.23
CA ASP A 12 -36.03 48.61 41.19
C ASP A 12 -35.56 48.50 42.65
N GLU A 13 -34.28 48.79 42.90
CA GLU A 13 -33.63 48.62 44.21
C GLU A 13 -34.24 49.52 45.32
N GLY A 14 -35.16 50.43 44.99
CA GLY A 14 -35.90 51.29 45.91
C GLY A 14 -37.30 50.81 46.28
N GLY A 15 -37.79 49.72 45.65
CA GLY A 15 -39.10 49.12 45.91
C GLY A 15 -39.09 48.13 47.09
N ASN A 16 -40.26 47.89 47.69
CA ASN A 16 -40.41 46.98 48.85
C ASN A 16 -40.49 45.48 48.44
N THR A 17 -39.95 45.12 47.28
CA THR A 17 -40.05 43.80 46.64
C THR A 17 -38.77 43.00 46.86
N HIS A 18 -38.90 41.72 47.21
CA HIS A 18 -37.74 40.85 47.43
C HIS A 18 -37.19 40.32 46.09
N PRO A 19 -35.87 40.31 45.88
CA PRO A 19 -35.28 39.85 44.63
C PRO A 19 -35.54 38.36 44.41
N VAL A 20 -35.92 38.00 43.19
CA VAL A 20 -36.20 36.62 42.79
C VAL A 20 -35.01 36.08 41.99
N PHE A 21 -34.50 34.91 42.39
CA PHE A 21 -33.44 34.23 41.64
C PHE A 21 -34.01 33.58 40.38
N VAL A 22 -33.57 34.05 39.21
CA VAL A 22 -33.92 33.44 37.92
C VAL A 22 -32.97 32.28 37.66
N SER A 23 -33.49 31.07 37.78
CA SER A 23 -32.70 29.81 37.70
C SER A 23 -32.81 29.11 36.35
N ASP A 24 -33.79 29.50 35.53
CA ASP A 24 -34.27 28.79 34.34
C ASP A 24 -33.96 29.52 33.03
N LEU A 25 -32.91 30.36 33.03
CA LEU A 25 -32.44 30.97 31.79
C LEU A 25 -31.96 29.88 30.82
N PRO A 26 -32.43 29.88 29.56
CA PRO A 26 -31.93 28.95 28.57
C PRO A 26 -30.44 29.20 28.34
N ASN A 27 -29.68 28.11 28.16
CA ASN A 27 -28.26 28.23 27.85
C ASN A 27 -28.08 29.05 26.57
N TYR A 28 -27.01 29.85 26.51
CA TYR A 28 -26.69 30.64 25.34
C TYR A 28 -26.57 29.73 24.12
N GLN A 29 -27.35 30.01 23.07
CA GLN A 29 -27.35 29.22 21.85
C GLN A 29 -26.15 29.60 20.99
N TRP A 30 -25.03 28.93 21.22
CA TRP A 30 -23.85 29.07 20.38
C TRP A 30 -24.19 28.74 18.93
N ASN A 31 -23.77 29.61 18.02
CA ASN A 31 -23.90 29.35 16.60
C ASN A 31 -22.85 28.30 16.18
N HIS A 32 -23.31 27.06 15.97
CA HIS A 32 -22.47 25.95 15.52
C HIS A 32 -22.44 25.79 13.99
N SER A 33 -22.87 26.81 13.23
CA SER A 33 -22.89 26.74 11.76
C SER A 33 -21.50 26.61 11.14
N VAL A 34 -20.47 27.13 11.81
CA VAL A 34 -19.08 27.08 11.34
C VAL A 34 -18.29 26.06 12.15
N LYS A 35 -17.73 25.08 11.45
CA LYS A 35 -16.80 24.12 12.04
C LYS A 35 -15.38 24.70 12.01
N TYR A 36 -14.85 25.08 13.17
CA TYR A 36 -13.50 25.66 13.30
C TYR A 36 -12.36 24.62 13.30
N TRP A 37 -12.69 23.33 13.26
CA TRP A 37 -11.68 22.27 13.23
C TRP A 37 -11.33 21.90 11.78
N HIS A 38 -10.09 22.19 11.39
CA HIS A 38 -9.51 21.69 10.15
C HIS A 38 -8.77 20.38 10.42
N GLU A 39 -9.24 19.27 9.82
CA GLU A 39 -8.54 18.00 9.87
C GLU A 39 -7.75 17.76 8.57
N SER A 40 -6.50 17.32 8.68
CA SER A 40 -5.68 16.96 7.52
C SER A 40 -6.12 15.63 6.89
N GLU A 41 -5.87 15.47 5.58
CA GLU A 41 -6.14 14.19 4.88
C GLU A 41 -5.37 13.02 5.53
N SER A 42 -4.14 13.25 6.00
CA SER A 42 -3.33 12.25 6.70
C SER A 42 -3.99 11.77 8.00
N SER A 43 -4.51 12.70 8.82
CA SER A 43 -5.21 12.38 10.07
C SER A 43 -6.50 11.61 9.78
N HIS A 44 -7.30 12.10 8.84
CA HIS A 44 -8.55 11.46 8.46
C HIS A 44 -8.28 10.06 7.88
N GLY A 45 -7.29 9.91 7.00
CA GLY A 45 -6.92 8.64 6.37
C GLY A 45 -6.34 7.62 7.34
N TRP A 46 -5.71 8.04 8.44
CA TRP A 46 -5.26 7.14 9.50
C TRP A 46 -6.43 6.62 10.34
N ARG A 47 -7.39 7.49 10.69
CA ARG A 47 -8.58 7.12 11.47
C ARG A 47 -9.58 6.29 10.66
N PHE A 48 -9.72 6.60 9.38
CA PHE A 48 -10.71 6.00 8.47
C PHE A 48 -10.02 5.34 7.27
N ARG A 49 -9.15 4.37 7.56
CA ARG A 49 -8.48 3.60 6.51
C ARG A 49 -9.49 2.83 5.67
N LYS A 50 -9.38 3.00 4.35
CA LYS A 50 -10.23 2.31 3.38
C LYS A 50 -9.92 0.81 3.26
N PHE A 51 -8.66 0.43 3.44
CA PHE A 51 -8.18 -0.94 3.22
C PHE A 51 -7.41 -1.46 4.44
N PRO A 52 -7.48 -2.77 4.71
CA PRO A 52 -6.71 -3.40 5.78
C PRO A 52 -5.20 -3.38 5.46
N TYR A 53 -4.40 -3.62 6.49
CA TYR A 53 -2.95 -3.80 6.34
C TYR A 53 -2.63 -5.02 5.48
N HIS A 54 -1.69 -4.86 4.57
CA HIS A 54 -1.16 -5.96 3.76
C HIS A 54 0.21 -6.38 4.29
N ASP A 55 0.46 -7.68 4.48
CA ASP A 55 1.70 -8.19 5.11
C ASP A 55 3.00 -7.69 4.44
N LEU A 56 3.01 -7.57 3.11
CA LEU A 56 4.20 -7.16 2.35
C LEU A 56 4.24 -5.69 1.95
N LEU A 57 3.08 -5.04 1.88
CA LEU A 57 2.96 -3.68 1.33
C LEU A 57 2.61 -2.66 2.42
N ASP A 58 2.32 -3.15 3.62
CA ASP A 58 1.77 -2.40 4.74
C ASP A 58 0.53 -1.60 4.27
N SER A 59 0.33 -0.44 4.85
CA SER A 59 -0.70 0.52 4.55
C SER A 59 -0.13 1.67 3.74
N LYS A 60 -0.97 2.27 2.90
CA LYS A 60 -0.60 3.45 2.11
C LYS A 60 -0.02 4.54 3.02
N ILE A 61 1.08 5.16 2.58
CA ILE A 61 1.68 6.32 3.25
C ILE A 61 0.64 7.44 3.36
N LEU A 62 0.37 7.86 4.58
CA LEU A 62 -0.62 8.90 4.88
C LEU A 62 -0.24 10.23 4.22
N GLY A 63 -1.23 10.95 3.70
CA GLY A 63 -1.01 12.25 3.04
C GLY A 63 -0.46 12.17 1.62
N SER A 64 -0.12 10.98 1.12
CA SER A 64 0.11 10.81 -0.32
C SER A 64 -1.24 10.86 -1.06
N PRO A 65 -1.45 11.71 -2.07
CA PRO A 65 -2.73 11.80 -2.74
C PRO A 65 -3.06 10.50 -3.49
N TRP A 66 -4.31 10.02 -3.39
CA TRP A 66 -4.80 8.88 -4.18
C TRP A 66 -4.71 9.13 -5.69
N THR A 67 -4.64 10.39 -6.10
CA THR A 67 -4.66 10.86 -7.49
C THR A 67 -3.45 10.39 -8.31
N ILE A 68 -2.31 10.09 -7.68
CA ILE A 68 -1.14 9.51 -8.38
C ILE A 68 -1.40 8.04 -8.80
N GLN A 69 -2.42 7.39 -8.23
CA GLN A 69 -2.77 5.98 -8.49
C GLN A 69 -4.11 5.85 -9.23
N HIS A 70 -5.13 6.63 -8.87
CA HIS A 70 -6.50 6.48 -9.38
C HIS A 70 -6.78 7.20 -10.71
N GLY A 71 -6.09 8.31 -10.99
CA GLY A 71 -6.49 9.25 -12.05
C GLY A 71 -6.45 8.68 -13.47
N ARG A 72 -5.68 7.62 -13.72
CA ARG A 72 -5.67 6.90 -15.02
C ARG A 72 -6.26 5.49 -14.97
N MET A 73 -6.32 4.84 -13.81
CA MET A 73 -6.76 3.44 -13.68
C MET A 73 -8.25 3.28 -13.30
N SER A 74 -8.87 4.26 -12.65
CA SER A 74 -10.25 4.10 -12.14
C SER A 74 -11.31 3.97 -13.22
N GLY A 75 -11.02 4.37 -14.46
CA GLY A 75 -11.90 4.17 -15.61
C GLY A 75 -11.65 2.86 -16.37
N GLN A 76 -10.75 2.00 -15.87
CA GLN A 76 -10.25 0.82 -16.60
C GLN A 76 -10.57 -0.52 -15.92
N ILE A 77 -11.01 -0.51 -14.66
CA ILE A 77 -11.39 -1.72 -13.93
C ILE A 77 -12.91 -1.92 -14.07
N PRO A 78 -13.39 -3.04 -14.65
CA PRO A 78 -14.83 -3.29 -14.76
C PRO A 78 -15.48 -3.36 -13.37
N GLU A 79 -16.61 -2.67 -13.20
CA GLU A 79 -17.36 -2.69 -11.94
C GLU A 79 -17.71 -4.13 -11.54
N GLY A 80 -17.42 -4.50 -10.28
CA GLY A 80 -17.64 -5.85 -9.76
C GLY A 80 -16.47 -6.82 -9.87
N THR A 81 -15.34 -6.43 -10.48
CA THR A 81 -14.13 -7.27 -10.53
C THR A 81 -13.35 -7.18 -9.22
N SER A 82 -13.06 -8.32 -8.58
CA SER A 82 -12.14 -8.35 -7.43
C SER A 82 -10.73 -7.98 -7.88
N ILE A 83 -10.00 -7.21 -7.07
CA ILE A 83 -8.61 -6.80 -7.37
C ILE A 83 -7.72 -8.03 -7.64
N SER A 84 -7.98 -9.14 -6.95
CA SER A 84 -7.24 -10.40 -7.11
C SER A 84 -7.42 -11.05 -8.47
N ASP A 85 -8.50 -10.73 -9.20
CA ASP A 85 -8.82 -11.32 -10.50
C ASP A 85 -8.28 -10.48 -11.66
N LEU A 86 -7.65 -9.33 -11.38
CA LEU A 86 -7.11 -8.46 -12.40
C LEU A 86 -5.77 -8.98 -12.92
N PRO A 87 -5.63 -9.23 -14.24
CA PRO A 87 -4.36 -9.60 -14.81
C PRO A 87 -3.40 -8.40 -14.77
N PHE A 88 -2.16 -8.64 -14.37
CA PHE A 88 -1.09 -7.64 -14.42
C PHE A 88 0.03 -8.09 -15.37
N LYS A 89 0.71 -7.12 -15.97
CA LYS A 89 1.89 -7.32 -16.81
C LYS A 89 3.08 -6.73 -16.10
N LEU A 90 4.18 -7.49 -16.05
CA LEU A 90 5.49 -6.98 -15.67
C LEU A 90 6.40 -7.03 -16.90
N ARG A 91 7.24 -6.00 -17.08
CA ARG A 91 8.29 -6.01 -18.10
C ARG A 91 9.63 -5.66 -17.47
N ASN A 92 10.72 -6.18 -18.05
CA ASN A 92 12.10 -5.83 -17.69
C ASN A 92 12.36 -5.78 -16.18
N VAL A 93 11.92 -6.82 -15.45
CA VAL A 93 12.12 -6.89 -14.00
C VAL A 93 13.60 -6.98 -13.69
N THR A 94 14.10 -6.01 -12.95
CA THR A 94 15.52 -5.89 -12.62
C THR A 94 15.71 -6.07 -11.12
N PHE A 95 16.68 -6.91 -10.74
CA PHE A 95 17.04 -7.19 -9.35
C PHE A 95 18.48 -6.74 -9.08
N PRO A 96 18.74 -5.41 -8.90
CA PRO A 96 20.10 -4.89 -8.77
C PRO A 96 20.80 -5.38 -7.50
N ARG A 97 20.06 -5.66 -6.42
CA ARG A 97 20.62 -6.08 -5.12
C ARG A 97 19.73 -7.08 -4.43
N MET A 98 20.34 -8.08 -3.80
CA MET A 98 19.64 -9.02 -2.92
C MET A 98 19.37 -8.37 -1.57
N LEU A 99 18.12 -8.46 -1.10
CA LEU A 99 17.78 -8.08 0.27
C LEU A 99 18.07 -9.26 1.20
N THR A 100 19.04 -9.08 2.10
CA THR A 100 19.30 -10.05 3.18
C THR A 100 18.52 -9.63 4.41
N LEU A 101 17.57 -10.46 4.83
CA LEU A 101 16.79 -10.22 6.03
C LEU A 101 17.56 -10.72 7.25
N ASP A 102 17.85 -9.84 8.19
CA ASP A 102 18.37 -10.22 9.49
C ASP A 102 17.20 -10.46 10.46
N THR A 103 17.08 -11.67 10.98
CA THR A 103 16.05 -12.04 11.96
C THR A 103 16.10 -11.21 13.25
N LYS A 104 17.24 -10.57 13.55
CA LYS A 104 17.43 -9.80 14.79
C LYS A 104 17.13 -8.31 14.64
N SER A 105 17.13 -7.78 13.42
CA SER A 105 16.90 -6.36 13.18
C SER A 105 15.73 -6.15 12.24
N GLY A 106 14.80 -5.29 12.65
CA GLY A 106 13.68 -4.88 11.80
C GLY A 106 14.21 -4.24 10.52
N THR A 107 13.73 -4.70 9.37
CA THR A 107 14.07 -4.15 8.06
C THR A 107 12.86 -3.39 7.54
N TYR A 108 13.03 -2.10 7.25
CA TYR A 108 11.97 -1.29 6.67
C TYR A 108 11.99 -1.43 5.15
N ILE A 109 10.91 -1.97 4.60
CA ILE A 109 10.72 -2.12 3.15
C ILE A 109 9.77 -1.03 2.68
N LEU A 110 10.16 -0.35 1.62
CA LEU A 110 9.35 0.65 0.93
C LEU A 110 9.02 0.13 -0.47
N LEU A 111 7.73 -0.07 -0.72
CA LEU A 111 7.20 -0.18 -2.08
C LEU A 111 6.75 1.20 -2.56
N SER A 112 7.24 1.62 -3.72
CA SER A 112 6.74 2.79 -4.41
C SER A 112 6.22 2.40 -5.79
N LEU A 113 5.17 3.11 -6.24
CA LEU A 113 4.61 2.98 -7.57
C LEU A 113 4.46 4.37 -8.17
N GLN A 114 5.17 4.62 -9.26
CA GLN A 114 5.22 5.93 -9.92
C GLN A 114 4.76 5.83 -11.37
N PRO A 115 3.96 6.77 -11.89
CA PRO A 115 3.58 6.77 -13.30
C PRO A 115 4.82 6.99 -14.18
N CYS A 116 4.98 6.21 -15.25
CA CYS A 116 6.02 6.50 -16.23
C CYS A 116 5.67 7.80 -16.98
N SER A 117 6.63 8.72 -17.12
CA SER A 117 6.43 10.07 -17.71
C SER A 117 6.00 10.07 -19.19
N SER A 118 5.95 8.91 -19.85
CA SER A 118 5.53 8.80 -21.25
C SER A 118 4.01 8.88 -21.36
N THR A 119 3.51 9.91 -22.04
CA THR A 119 2.08 10.23 -22.16
C THR A 119 1.23 9.12 -22.80
N LYS A 120 1.85 8.23 -23.58
CA LYS A 120 1.16 7.20 -24.38
C LYS A 120 0.99 5.84 -23.67
N GLU A 121 1.66 5.63 -22.55
CA GLU A 121 1.76 4.32 -21.91
C GLU A 121 1.11 4.32 -20.52
N SER A 122 0.25 3.34 -20.22
CA SER A 122 -0.40 3.12 -18.91
C SER A 122 0.53 2.51 -17.85
N TRP A 123 1.81 2.35 -18.20
CA TRP A 123 2.80 1.70 -17.35
C TRP A 123 3.13 2.58 -16.13
N HIS A 124 3.18 1.91 -14.98
CA HIS A 124 3.68 2.45 -13.73
C HIS A 124 4.96 1.72 -13.39
N GLU A 125 5.97 2.40 -12.88
CA GLU A 125 7.17 1.78 -12.37
C GLU A 125 6.98 1.44 -10.90
N PHE A 126 7.08 0.16 -10.57
CA PHE A 126 7.16 -0.27 -9.18
C PHE A 126 8.62 -0.47 -8.77
N THR A 127 8.92 -0.01 -7.56
CA THR A 127 10.25 -0.13 -6.96
C THR A 127 10.14 -0.65 -5.55
N VAL A 128 10.90 -1.71 -5.24
CA VAL A 128 11.09 -2.24 -3.90
C VAL A 128 12.46 -1.79 -3.40
N SER A 129 12.46 -1.09 -2.28
CA SER A 129 13.66 -0.56 -1.64
C SER A 129 13.64 -0.79 -0.13
N THR A 130 14.79 -0.73 0.51
CA THR A 130 14.89 -0.66 1.97
C THR A 130 15.50 0.65 2.42
N ILE A 131 15.18 1.05 3.64
CA ILE A 131 15.82 2.18 4.32
C ILE A 131 16.81 1.60 5.32
N THR A 132 18.09 1.86 5.09
CA THR A 132 19.17 1.41 5.97
C THR A 132 19.22 2.25 7.25
N LYS A 133 20.04 1.83 8.22
CA LYS A 133 20.16 2.52 9.52
C LYS A 133 20.73 3.94 9.40
N ASP A 134 21.56 4.18 8.38
CA ASP A 134 22.11 5.49 8.01
C ASP A 134 21.11 6.36 7.24
N GLY A 135 19.90 5.84 6.95
CA GLY A 135 18.86 6.56 6.23
C GLY A 135 19.03 6.56 4.70
N SER A 136 20.01 5.84 4.17
CA SER A 136 20.14 5.66 2.73
C SER A 136 19.08 4.68 2.22
N ILE A 137 18.64 4.91 0.98
CA ILE A 137 17.65 4.06 0.32
C ILE A 137 18.40 3.10 -0.60
N GLU A 138 18.25 1.81 -0.33
CA GLU A 138 18.79 0.75 -1.19
C GLU A 138 17.68 0.14 -2.04
N GLU A 139 17.82 0.23 -3.35
CA GLU A 139 16.90 -0.40 -4.29
C GLU A 139 17.26 -1.88 -4.50
N HIS A 140 16.24 -2.74 -4.46
CA HIS A 140 16.36 -4.19 -4.63
C HIS A 140 15.63 -4.73 -5.86
N CYS A 141 14.53 -4.10 -6.25
CA CYS A 141 13.76 -4.49 -7.43
C CYS A 141 13.17 -3.25 -8.08
N ARG A 142 13.23 -3.19 -9.40
CA ARG A 142 12.58 -2.16 -10.21
C ARG A 142 11.98 -2.81 -11.44
N SER A 143 10.74 -2.46 -11.75
CA SER A 143 10.08 -2.94 -12.96
C SER A 143 8.86 -2.10 -13.32
N PRO A 144 8.64 -1.85 -14.61
CA PRO A 144 7.35 -1.38 -15.08
C PRO A 144 6.26 -2.46 -14.95
N VAL A 145 5.13 -2.07 -14.38
CA VAL A 145 3.87 -2.82 -14.23
C VAL A 145 2.72 -2.09 -14.94
N ASP A 146 1.84 -2.87 -15.55
CA ASP A 146 0.59 -2.40 -16.15
C ASP A 146 -0.55 -3.33 -15.76
N VAL A 147 -1.71 -2.77 -15.42
CA VAL A 147 -2.92 -3.56 -15.14
C VAL A 147 -3.64 -3.77 -16.47
N ALA A 148 -3.79 -5.03 -16.87
CA ALA A 148 -4.34 -5.36 -18.17
C ALA A 148 -5.88 -5.34 -18.13
N ASN A 149 -6.51 -4.58 -19.03
CA ASN A 149 -7.98 -4.50 -19.13
C ASN A 149 -8.60 -5.66 -19.91
N GLN A 150 -7.77 -6.46 -20.58
CA GLN A 150 -8.17 -7.64 -21.32
C GLN A 150 -7.32 -8.80 -20.85
N SER A 151 -7.95 -9.97 -20.74
CA SER A 151 -7.25 -11.25 -20.64
C SER A 151 -6.14 -11.25 -21.68
N LEU A 152 -4.90 -11.11 -21.22
CA LEU A 152 -3.73 -11.33 -22.07
C LEU A 152 -3.99 -12.64 -22.82
N PRO A 153 -3.81 -12.71 -24.16
CA PRO A 153 -3.63 -14.01 -24.76
C PRO A 153 -2.44 -14.59 -24.01
N ARG A 154 -2.71 -15.55 -23.12
CA ARG A 154 -1.68 -16.36 -22.51
C ARG A 154 -0.98 -16.93 -23.73
N SER A 155 0.22 -16.42 -24.05
CA SER A 155 1.12 -17.19 -24.87
C SER A 155 1.22 -18.50 -24.10
N LEU A 156 0.48 -19.50 -24.57
CA LEU A 156 0.52 -20.83 -24.00
C LEU A 156 1.98 -21.17 -24.11
N ALA A 157 2.70 -21.12 -22.98
CA ALA A 157 4.09 -21.52 -22.95
C ALA A 157 4.15 -22.82 -23.75
N ASN A 158 5.01 -22.86 -24.78
CA ASN A 158 4.99 -23.94 -25.77
C ASN A 158 4.71 -25.26 -25.06
N ALA A 159 3.82 -26.11 -25.58
CA ALA A 159 3.36 -27.32 -24.87
C ALA A 159 4.50 -28.14 -24.25
N SER A 160 5.69 -28.10 -24.86
CA SER A 160 6.95 -28.65 -24.34
C SER A 160 7.38 -28.16 -22.94
N TYR A 161 7.12 -26.91 -22.57
CA TYR A 161 7.46 -26.35 -21.25
C TYR A 161 6.49 -26.79 -20.15
N ILE A 162 5.24 -27.09 -20.51
CA ILE A 162 4.18 -27.50 -19.56
C ILE A 162 4.07 -29.04 -19.50
N ALA A 163 4.62 -29.76 -20.47
CA ALA A 163 4.65 -31.22 -20.48
C ALA A 163 5.33 -31.79 -19.22
N PRO A 164 5.03 -33.03 -18.80
CA PRO A 164 5.77 -33.67 -17.70
C PRO A 164 7.30 -33.66 -17.94
N LEU A 165 8.06 -33.59 -16.85
CA LEU A 165 9.52 -33.72 -16.88
C LEU A 165 9.88 -35.14 -17.35
N GLN A 166 10.85 -35.27 -18.26
CA GLN A 166 11.25 -36.59 -18.79
C GLN A 166 12.29 -37.27 -17.91
N HIS A 167 13.23 -36.49 -17.38
CA HIS A 167 14.29 -36.97 -16.50
C HIS A 167 14.39 -36.11 -15.23
N PRO A 168 13.35 -36.13 -14.37
CA PRO A 168 13.34 -35.31 -13.16
C PRO A 168 14.32 -35.85 -12.11
N VAL A 169 15.06 -34.93 -11.49
CA VAL A 169 15.81 -35.17 -10.26
C VAL A 169 15.10 -34.48 -9.12
N SER A 170 15.08 -35.07 -7.92
CA SER A 170 14.50 -34.42 -6.75
C SER A 170 15.19 -33.09 -6.45
N GLY A 171 14.41 -32.03 -6.26
CA GLY A 171 14.89 -30.71 -5.88
C GLY A 171 15.64 -30.70 -4.55
N ALA A 172 15.43 -31.69 -3.68
CA ALA A 172 16.20 -31.87 -2.45
C ALA A 172 17.70 -32.03 -2.72
N VAL A 173 18.09 -32.64 -3.85
CA VAL A 173 19.50 -32.76 -4.26
C VAL A 173 20.09 -31.38 -4.55
N TRP A 174 19.33 -30.51 -5.21
CA TRP A 174 19.72 -29.13 -5.50
C TRP A 174 19.83 -28.29 -4.24
N TYR A 175 18.84 -28.33 -3.33
CA TYR A 175 18.92 -27.61 -2.06
C TYR A 175 20.06 -28.10 -1.17
N LYS A 176 20.36 -29.41 -1.18
CA LYS A 176 21.54 -29.97 -0.50
C LYS A 176 22.84 -29.42 -1.09
N ALA A 177 22.93 -29.31 -2.41
CA ALA A 177 24.10 -28.73 -3.08
C ALA A 177 24.24 -27.23 -2.78
N MET A 178 23.16 -26.45 -2.88
CA MET A 178 23.13 -25.02 -2.56
C MET A 178 23.54 -24.75 -1.11
N ARG A 179 23.11 -25.60 -0.17
CA ARG A 179 23.53 -25.52 1.24
C ARG A 179 25.04 -25.67 1.42
N ARG A 180 25.69 -26.56 0.64
CA ARG A 180 27.16 -26.72 0.68
C ARG A 180 27.91 -25.46 0.22
N VAL A 181 27.26 -24.62 -0.58
CA VAL A 181 27.80 -23.33 -1.07
C VAL A 181 27.36 -22.15 -0.17
N GLY A 182 26.61 -22.41 0.90
CA GLY A 182 26.23 -21.40 1.91
C GLY A 182 24.79 -20.91 1.83
N TYR A 183 23.99 -21.39 0.88
CA TYR A 183 22.57 -21.03 0.78
C TYR A 183 21.70 -21.90 1.70
N HIS A 184 21.27 -21.34 2.82
CA HIS A 184 20.49 -22.03 3.84
C HIS A 184 18.99 -21.73 3.70
N PHE A 185 18.36 -22.22 2.63
CA PHE A 185 16.92 -22.08 2.45
C PHE A 185 16.15 -22.85 3.52
N GLY A 186 15.26 -22.16 4.24
CA GLY A 186 14.32 -22.79 5.17
C GLY A 186 13.22 -23.58 4.46
N PRO A 187 12.40 -24.37 5.17
CA PRO A 187 11.36 -25.23 4.57
C PRO A 187 10.38 -24.49 3.66
N ALA A 188 9.99 -23.26 4.01
CA ALA A 188 9.10 -22.43 3.20
C ALA A 188 9.74 -21.91 1.89
N PHE A 189 11.07 -21.92 1.80
CA PHE A 189 11.85 -21.42 0.66
C PHE A 189 12.46 -22.56 -0.18
N GLN A 190 11.88 -23.75 -0.09
CA GLN A 190 12.25 -24.90 -0.92
C GLN A 190 11.12 -25.34 -1.88
N PRO A 191 10.58 -24.43 -2.73
CA PRO A 191 9.45 -24.76 -3.60
C PRO A 191 9.78 -25.75 -4.72
N CYS A 192 11.05 -25.87 -5.15
CA CYS A 192 11.42 -26.75 -6.26
C CYS A 192 11.36 -28.22 -5.83
N GLN A 193 10.37 -28.96 -6.34
CA GLN A 193 10.20 -30.38 -6.03
C GLN A 193 11.00 -31.29 -6.97
N GLN A 194 11.02 -30.96 -8.26
CA GLN A 194 11.71 -31.70 -9.29
C GLN A 194 12.47 -30.72 -10.20
N VAL A 195 13.60 -31.14 -10.73
CA VAL A 195 14.41 -30.33 -11.65
C VAL A 195 14.93 -31.23 -12.76
N GLU A 196 14.81 -30.79 -14.00
CA GLU A 196 15.38 -31.42 -15.18
C GLU A 196 16.33 -30.43 -15.86
N ALA A 197 17.55 -30.87 -16.14
CA ALA A 197 18.52 -30.12 -16.94
C ALA A 197 19.00 -31.00 -18.08
N ARG A 198 18.95 -30.48 -19.31
CA ARG A 198 19.41 -31.20 -20.49
C ARG A 198 20.73 -30.63 -21.00
N ALA A 199 21.73 -31.50 -21.12
CA ALA A 199 23.07 -31.13 -21.58
C ALA A 199 23.11 -30.70 -23.06
N ASP A 200 22.14 -31.16 -23.86
CA ASP A 200 22.10 -30.98 -25.32
C ASP A 200 21.61 -29.60 -25.78
N SER A 201 20.82 -28.91 -24.95
CA SER A 201 20.01 -27.77 -25.39
C SER A 201 20.12 -26.54 -24.50
N GLY A 202 20.94 -26.60 -23.43
CA GLY A 202 21.05 -25.53 -22.44
C GLY A 202 19.71 -25.23 -21.75
N ARG A 203 18.77 -26.18 -21.76
CA ARG A 203 17.42 -26.02 -21.20
C ARG A 203 17.35 -26.64 -19.82
N CYS A 204 16.86 -25.86 -18.86
CA CYS A 204 16.48 -26.32 -17.54
C CYS A 204 14.99 -26.07 -17.29
N ARG A 205 14.37 -26.96 -16.51
CA ARG A 205 12.96 -26.95 -16.13
C ARG A 205 12.84 -27.39 -14.68
N ALA A 206 11.94 -26.80 -13.91
CA ALA A 206 11.71 -27.11 -12.49
C ALA A 206 10.22 -27.07 -12.18
#